data_AF-A0A6G1DY52-F1
#
_entry.id   AF-A0A6G1DY52-F1
#
_cell.length_a   1.000
_cell.length_b   1.000
_cell.length_c   1.000
_cell.angle_alpha   90.00
_cell.angle_beta   90.00
_cell.angle_gamma   90.00
#
_symmetry.space_group_name_H-M   'P 1'
#
loop_
_entity.id
_entity.type
_entity.pdbx_description
1 polymer ?
#
loop_
_entity_poly.entity_id
_entity_poly.type
_entity_poly.pdbx_seq_one_letter_code
_entity_poly.pdbx_strand_id
1 'polypeptide(L)'
;MHAMQCSHYRLSMLAARVVSNAGVAPGESMQTPQQKGSGDYTMAFSIGTPAMKLWAEVDTGSDLIWTKCGACMRCSPQGSPSYYPTSSSSAVFVACEDLMCEKLQQPQSNNVVAGNNNGNCSYH
;
A
#
# COMPACT_ATOMS: atom_id res chain seq x y z
N MET A 1 15.70 -14.48 10.40
CA MET A 1 14.96 -14.10 11.63
C MET A 1 14.35 -12.70 11.54
N HIS A 2 15.00 -11.70 10.95
CA HIS A 2 14.46 -10.33 10.86
C HIS A 2 13.18 -10.19 10.02
N ALA A 3 13.12 -10.80 8.83
CA ALA A 3 11.95 -10.72 7.94
C ALA A 3 10.66 -11.29 8.58
N MET A 4 10.79 -12.39 9.33
CA MET A 4 9.68 -13.00 10.06
C MET A 4 9.15 -12.06 11.15
N GLN A 5 10.02 -11.36 11.87
CA GLN A 5 9.62 -10.42 12.91
C GLN A 5 8.93 -9.17 12.34
N CYS A 6 9.41 -8.65 11.20
CA CYS A 6 8.74 -7.57 10.46
C CYS A 6 7.35 -8.00 9.97
N SER A 7 7.23 -9.23 9.45
CA SER A 7 5.95 -9.81 9.03
C SER A 7 4.96 -9.91 10.19
N HIS A 8 5.39 -10.43 11.34
CA HIS A 8 4.54 -10.49 12.56
C HIS A 8 4.08 -9.11 13.02
N TYR A 9 4.98 -8.11 13.03
CA TYR A 9 4.62 -6.75 13.41
C TYR A 9 3.57 -6.16 12.47
N ARG A 10 3.75 -6.31 11.14
CA ARG A 10 2.77 -5.87 10.15
C ARG A 10 1.42 -6.55 10.33
N LEU A 11 1.41 -7.87 10.56
CA LEU A 11 0.19 -8.63 10.79
C LEU A 11 -0.56 -8.11 12.02
N SER A 12 0.16 -7.81 13.11
CA SER A 12 -0.44 -7.27 14.34
C SER A 12 -1.02 -5.87 14.15
N MET A 13 -0.35 -5.00 13.40
CA MET A 13 -0.82 -3.66 13.04
C MET A 13 -2.08 -3.72 12.17
N LEU A 14 -2.08 -4.61 11.17
CA LEU A 14 -3.23 -4.82 10.29
C LEU A 14 -4.41 -5.38 11.07
N ALA A 15 -4.21 -6.40 11.90
CA ALA A 15 -5.26 -6.97 12.74
C ALA A 15 -5.88 -5.91 13.67
N ALA A 16 -5.06 -5.09 14.33
CA ALA A 16 -5.54 -4.00 15.19
C ALA A 16 -6.42 -2.99 14.43
N ARG A 17 -6.01 -2.60 13.22
CA ARG A 17 -6.77 -1.66 12.39
C ARG A 17 -8.06 -2.26 11.83
N VAL A 18 -8.05 -3.55 11.46
CA VAL A 18 -9.24 -4.27 10.96
C VAL A 18 -10.29 -4.42 12.06
N VAL A 19 -9.88 -4.82 13.27
CA VAL A 19 -10.79 -4.91 14.43
C VAL A 19 -11.42 -3.55 14.74
N SER A 20 -10.66 -2.47 14.59
CA SER A 20 -11.13 -1.11 14.87
C SER A 20 -12.12 -0.57 13.83
N ASN A 21 -11.92 -0.87 12.54
CA ASN A 21 -12.68 -0.25 11.44
C ASN A 21 -13.77 -1.15 10.83
N ALA A 22 -13.65 -2.47 10.91
CA ALA A 22 -14.53 -3.40 10.20
C ALA A 22 -15.53 -4.13 11.11
N GLY A 23 -15.51 -3.90 12.42
CA GLY A 23 -16.41 -4.60 13.37
C GLY A 23 -16.21 -6.12 13.39
N VAL A 24 -15.05 -6.60 12.93
CA VAL A 24 -14.73 -8.04 12.82
C VAL A 24 -14.39 -8.58 14.20
N ALA A 25 -15.07 -9.64 14.63
CA ALA A 25 -14.89 -10.23 15.94
C ALA A 25 -13.51 -10.91 16.09
N PRO A 26 -12.95 -10.99 17.31
CA PRO A 26 -11.71 -11.73 17.54
C PRO A 26 -11.86 -13.20 17.12
N GLY A 27 -11.07 -13.64 16.13
CA GLY A 27 -11.10 -15.01 15.60
C GLY A 27 -11.77 -15.18 14.24
N GLU A 28 -12.39 -14.13 13.69
CA GLU A 28 -12.88 -14.15 12.30
C GLU A 28 -11.77 -13.79 11.31
N SER A 29 -11.69 -14.56 10.22
CA SER A 29 -10.79 -14.26 9.10
C SER A 29 -11.42 -13.22 8.20
N MET A 30 -10.75 -12.10 7.99
CA MET A 30 -11.17 -11.11 6.99
C MET A 30 -11.11 -11.75 5.60
N GLN A 31 -12.27 -11.87 4.95
CA GLN A 31 -12.36 -12.35 3.58
C GLN A 31 -12.57 -11.18 2.63
N THR A 32 -11.93 -11.25 1.47
CA THR A 32 -12.11 -10.27 0.40
C THR A 32 -12.39 -11.00 -0.92
N PRO A 33 -13.22 -10.46 -1.82
CA PRO A 33 -13.36 -11.00 -3.16
C PRO A 33 -12.02 -11.16 -3.85
N GLN A 34 -11.78 -12.36 -4.39
CA GLN A 34 -10.58 -12.69 -5.16
C GLN A 34 -10.95 -13.07 -6.60
N GLN A 35 -10.08 -12.73 -7.54
CA GLN A 35 -10.20 -13.11 -8.95
C GLN A 35 -8.93 -13.83 -9.38
N LYS A 36 -9.10 -14.95 -10.09
CA LYS A 36 -8.01 -15.69 -10.69
C LYS A 36 -7.73 -15.16 -12.08
N GLY A 37 -6.48 -14.75 -12.34
CA GLY A 37 -5.98 -14.40 -13.66
C GLY A 37 -5.27 -15.56 -14.36
N SER A 38 -4.50 -15.20 -15.40
CA SER A 38 -3.74 -16.15 -16.21
C SER A 38 -2.43 -16.59 -15.56
N GLY A 39 -1.94 -15.86 -14.54
CA GLY A 39 -0.73 -16.20 -13.79
C GLY A 39 -0.72 -15.68 -12.35
N ASP A 40 -1.76 -14.96 -11.94
CA ASP A 40 -1.84 -14.18 -10.73
C ASP A 40 -3.22 -14.35 -10.06
N TYR A 41 -3.29 -13.94 -8.79
CA TYR A 41 -4.54 -13.74 -8.07
C TYR A 41 -4.64 -12.27 -7.72
N THR A 42 -5.79 -11.66 -7.98
CA THR A 42 -6.08 -10.30 -7.52
C THR A 42 -7.12 -10.33 -6.42
N MET A 43 -7.05 -9.37 -5.51
CA MET A 43 -8.02 -9.18 -4.44
C MET A 43 -8.56 -7.76 -4.44
N ALA A 44 -9.81 -7.61 -4.02
CA ALA A 44 -10.40 -6.30 -3.82
C ALA A 44 -9.95 -5.69 -2.49
N PHE A 45 -9.75 -4.37 -2.47
CA PHE A 45 -9.55 -3.61 -1.24
C PHE A 45 -10.07 -2.19 -1.43
N SER A 46 -10.25 -1.46 -0.33
CA SER A 46 -10.70 -0.06 -0.37
C SER A 46 -9.73 0.83 0.38
N ILE A 47 -9.41 1.99 -0.20
CA ILE A 47 -8.52 2.99 0.43
C ILE A 47 -9.11 4.39 0.34
N GLY A 48 -8.69 5.24 1.28
CA GLY A 48 -9.05 6.66 1.32
C GLY A 48 -10.40 6.94 1.98
N THR A 49 -10.75 8.22 1.99
CA THR A 49 -12.01 8.74 2.53
C THR A 49 -12.53 9.84 1.59
N PRO A 50 -13.66 9.62 0.89
CA PRO A 50 -14.50 8.41 0.91
C PRO A 50 -13.75 7.18 0.35
N ALA A 51 -14.19 5.98 0.76
CA ALA A 51 -13.54 4.73 0.40
C ALA A 51 -13.62 4.46 -1.12
N MET A 52 -12.46 4.28 -1.76
CA MET A 52 -12.35 3.91 -3.17
C MET A 52 -11.95 2.44 -3.31
N LYS A 53 -12.78 1.65 -3.98
CA LYS A 53 -12.51 0.22 -4.25
C LYS A 53 -11.52 0.05 -5.40
N LEU A 54 -10.50 -0.78 -5.18
CA LEU A 54 -9.43 -1.12 -6.11
C LEU A 54 -9.19 -2.63 -6.13
N TRP A 55 -8.45 -3.09 -7.14
CA TRP A 55 -7.97 -4.47 -7.25
C TRP A 55 -6.45 -4.45 -7.30
N ALA A 56 -5.80 -5.34 -6.53
CA ALA A 56 -4.35 -5.50 -6.53
C ALA A 56 -3.99 -6.99 -6.54
N GLU A 57 -2.81 -7.29 -7.10
CA GLU A 57 -2.22 -8.62 -7.10
C GLU A 57 -1.85 -9.04 -5.67
N VAL A 58 -2.08 -10.32 -5.36
CA VAL A 58 -1.72 -10.93 -4.08
C VAL A 58 -0.27 -11.38 -4.17
N ASP A 59 0.64 -10.50 -3.77
CA ASP A 59 2.07 -10.77 -3.70
C ASP A 59 2.52 -11.01 -2.25
N THR A 60 2.85 -12.26 -1.92
CA THR A 60 3.39 -12.65 -0.61
C THR A 60 4.91 -12.60 -0.56
N GLY A 61 5.57 -12.33 -1.69
CA GLY A 61 7.01 -12.31 -1.86
C GLY A 61 7.64 -10.93 -1.68
N SER A 62 6.84 -9.87 -1.55
CA SER A 62 7.33 -8.49 -1.40
C SER A 62 6.88 -7.81 -0.11
N ASP A 63 7.55 -6.70 0.20
CA ASP A 63 7.36 -5.92 1.43
C ASP A 63 6.48 -4.67 1.22
N LEU A 64 6.04 -4.39 -0.01
CA LEU A 64 5.34 -3.16 -0.38
C LEU A 64 3.96 -3.45 -0.94
N ILE A 65 2.99 -2.68 -0.47
CA ILE A 65 1.66 -2.59 -1.09
C ILE A 65 1.66 -1.33 -1.94
N TRP A 66 1.36 -1.48 -3.23
CA TRP A 66 1.32 -0.36 -4.17
C TRP A 66 0.05 -0.42 -5.01
N THR A 67 -0.40 0.75 -5.45
CA THR A 67 -1.47 0.88 -6.43
C THR A 67 -1.11 1.96 -7.42
N LYS A 68 -1.67 1.85 -8.62
CA LYS A 68 -1.62 2.93 -9.60
C LYS A 68 -2.24 4.20 -9.00
N CYS A 69 -1.50 5.30 -9.11
CA CYS A 69 -1.89 6.61 -8.63
C CYS A 69 -1.86 7.63 -9.77
N GLY A 70 -2.81 8.55 -9.79
CA GLY A 70 -2.85 9.66 -10.75
C GLY A 70 -3.27 9.26 -12.18
N ALA A 71 -3.26 10.25 -13.08
CA ALA A 71 -3.55 10.02 -14.49
C ALA A 71 -2.34 9.37 -15.16
N CYS A 72 -2.53 8.20 -15.76
CA CYS A 72 -1.48 7.56 -16.54
C CYS A 72 -2.00 7.14 -17.92
N MET A 73 -1.49 7.80 -18.95
CA MET A 73 -1.88 7.59 -20.35
C MET A 73 -1.22 6.37 -20.99
N ARG A 74 -0.11 5.86 -20.43
CA ARG A 74 0.65 4.72 -20.98
C ARG A 74 0.70 3.50 -20.06
N CYS A 75 -0.09 3.49 -19.00
CA CYS A 75 -0.13 2.36 -18.06
C CYS A 75 -1.15 1.33 -18.53
N SER A 76 -0.76 0.06 -18.47
CA SER A 76 -1.67 -1.09 -18.62
C SER A 76 -2.09 -1.59 -17.22
N PRO A 77 -3.33 -2.06 -17.04
CA PRO A 77 -4.45 -2.00 -17.99
C PRO A 77 -5.03 -0.58 -18.16
N GLN A 78 -5.49 -0.27 -19.36
CA GLN A 78 -6.19 0.98 -19.65
C GLN A 78 -7.62 0.94 -19.07
N GLY A 79 -8.11 2.06 -18.56
CA GLY A 79 -9.45 2.16 -17.98
C GLY A 79 -9.60 1.58 -16.57
N SER A 80 -8.54 1.03 -15.97
CA SER A 80 -8.57 0.63 -14.56
C SER A 80 -8.71 1.85 -13.64
N PRO A 81 -9.44 1.74 -12.52
CA PRO A 81 -9.49 2.80 -11.51
C PRO A 81 -8.07 3.17 -11.06
N SER A 82 -7.80 4.46 -10.92
CA SER A 82 -6.54 4.99 -10.40
C SER A 82 -6.84 5.78 -9.13
N TYR A 83 -6.04 5.58 -8.10
CA TYR A 83 -6.20 6.33 -6.86
C TYR A 83 -5.67 7.75 -7.03
N TYR A 84 -6.42 8.75 -6.56
CA TYR A 84 -5.99 10.14 -6.53
C TYR A 84 -5.91 10.60 -5.08
N PRO A 85 -4.71 10.64 -4.46
CA PRO A 85 -4.53 11.03 -3.06
C PRO A 85 -5.16 12.39 -2.75
N THR A 86 -5.07 13.33 -3.69
CA THR A 86 -5.66 14.68 -3.58
C THR A 86 -7.18 14.68 -3.41
N SER A 87 -7.85 13.59 -3.77
CA SER A 87 -9.30 13.42 -3.69
C SER A 87 -9.75 12.70 -2.41
N SER A 88 -8.84 12.38 -1.50
CA SER A 88 -9.10 11.63 -0.27
C SER A 88 -8.70 12.44 0.95
N SER A 89 -9.64 12.69 1.86
CA SER A 89 -9.39 13.48 3.08
C SER A 89 -8.48 12.78 4.10
N SER A 90 -8.33 11.45 4.01
CA SER A 90 -7.44 10.66 4.85
C SER A 90 -6.08 10.36 4.22
N ALA A 91 -5.80 10.89 3.03
CA ALA A 91 -4.50 10.72 2.39
C ALA A 91 -3.47 11.66 3.04
N VAL A 92 -2.34 11.09 3.45
CA VAL A 92 -1.20 11.84 3.98
C VAL A 92 0.06 11.33 3.31
N PHE A 93 0.88 12.24 2.79
CA PHE A 93 2.18 11.89 2.23
C PHE A 93 3.19 11.68 3.36
N VAL A 94 4.04 10.67 3.21
CA VAL A 94 5.15 10.41 4.14
C VAL A 94 6.23 11.46 3.90
N ALA A 95 6.71 12.12 4.95
CA ALA A 95 7.81 13.08 4.86
C ALA A 95 9.15 12.35 4.66
N CYS A 96 10.16 13.01 4.10
CA CYS A 96 11.47 12.39 3.88
C CYS A 96 12.20 12.00 5.16
N GLU A 97 11.93 12.74 6.24
CA GLU A 97 12.53 12.58 7.55
C GLU A 97 11.82 11.49 8.38
N ASP A 98 10.72 10.92 7.87
CA ASP A 98 10.03 9.83 8.54
C ASP A 98 10.86 8.55 8.48
N LEU A 99 10.96 7.82 9.60
CA LEU A 99 11.63 6.53 9.70
C LEU A 99 11.09 5.49 8.70
N MET A 100 9.83 5.63 8.26
CA MET A 100 9.28 4.80 7.19
C MET A 100 9.97 5.08 5.85
N CYS A 101 10.32 6.34 5.56
CA CYS A 101 11.01 6.71 4.32
C CYS A 101 12.45 6.19 4.31
N GLU A 102 13.16 6.26 5.45
CA GLU A 102 14.51 5.71 5.58
C GLU A 102 14.57 4.21 5.23
N LYS A 103 13.54 3.45 5.63
CA LYS A 103 13.46 2.01 5.33
C LYS A 103 13.22 1.68 3.86
N LEU A 104 12.76 2.64 3.06
CA LEU A 104 12.61 2.49 1.61
C LEU A 104 13.91 2.77 0.85
N GLN A 105 14.92 3.34 1.52
CA GLN A 105 16.20 3.66 0.89
C GLN A 105 16.95 2.36 0.58
N GLN A 106 17.30 2.18 -0.70
CA GLN A 106 18.24 1.14 -1.09
C GLN A 106 19.65 1.52 -0.61
N PRO A 107 20.49 0.54 -0.21
CA PRO A 107 21.83 0.78 0.32
C PRO A 107 22.85 1.38 -0.67
N GLN A 108 22.43 1.92 -1.82
CA GLN A 108 23.33 2.38 -2.90
C GLN A 108 23.39 3.90 -3.12
N SER A 109 22.66 4.73 -2.36
CA SER A 109 22.75 6.19 -2.54
C SER A 109 23.01 6.94 -1.23
N ASN A 110 24.26 7.34 -1.01
CA ASN A 110 24.72 8.17 0.11
C ASN A 110 24.27 9.65 0.01
N ASN A 111 23.18 9.95 -0.70
CA ASN A 111 22.64 11.30 -0.79
C ASN A 111 21.19 11.28 -0.29
N VAL A 112 20.95 12.01 0.79
CA VAL A 112 19.63 12.27 1.37
C VAL A 112 18.83 13.07 0.35
N VAL A 113 18.17 12.39 -0.59
CA VAL A 113 17.05 12.94 -1.36
C VAL A 113 16.10 11.78 -1.73
N ALA A 114 15.53 11.10 -0.74
CA ALA A 114 14.31 10.32 -0.97
C ALA A 114 13.08 11.23 -1.11
N GLY A 115 13.28 12.50 -1.53
CA GLY A 115 12.27 13.53 -1.59
C GLY A 115 12.00 13.94 -3.02
N ASN A 116 10.74 14.01 -3.42
CA ASN A 116 10.40 14.91 -4.50
C ASN A 116 10.72 16.36 -4.07
N ASN A 117 10.69 17.32 -4.99
CA ASN A 117 10.97 18.74 -4.69
C ASN A 117 10.03 19.37 -3.63
N ASN A 118 9.05 18.64 -3.12
CA ASN A 118 8.07 19.08 -2.13
C ASN A 118 8.35 18.50 -0.73
N GLY A 119 9.46 17.78 -0.53
CA GLY A 119 9.81 17.18 0.77
C GLY A 119 9.08 15.87 1.11
N ASN A 120 8.39 15.27 0.14
CA ASN A 120 7.67 14.01 0.34
C ASN A 120 8.50 12.81 -0.12
N CYS A 121 8.41 11.73 0.64
CA CYS A 121 9.04 10.46 0.36
C CYS A 121 8.63 9.91 -1.02
N SER A 122 9.61 9.58 -1.86
CA SER A 122 9.41 8.97 -3.17
C SER A 122 10.03 7.57 -3.24
N TYR A 123 9.35 6.67 -3.94
CA TYR A 123 9.84 5.34 -4.27
C TYR A 123 9.99 5.27 -5.79
N HIS A 124 11.24 5.15 -6.28
CA HIS A 124 11.59 5.07 -7.70
C HIS A 124 12.25 3.74 -8.03
#